data_AF-A0A1V4RYY4-F1
#
_entry.id   AF-A0A1V4RYY4-F1
#
_cell.length_a   1.000
_cell.length_b   1.000
_cell.length_c   1.000
_cell.angle_alpha   90.00
_cell.angle_beta   90.00
_cell.angle_gamma   90.00
#
_symmetry.space_group_name_H-M   'P 1'
#
loop_
_entity.id
_entity.type
_entity.pdbx_description
1 polymer ?
#
loop_
_entity_poly.entity_id
_entity_poly.type
_entity_poly.pdbx_seq_one_letter_code
_entity_poly.pdbx_strand_id
1 'polypeptide(L)'
;MEISQRFGYDLKRTVDDIRPTYSFDISCQGTVPEAIIAFLDSRSYEDAVRNAVSLGGDSDTLACITGGIAEAFYGDIPTTIRAKAYECLTPDLSEITEAFCRKYIYGSRTNGCT
;
A
#
# COMPACT_ATOMS: atom_id res chain seq x y z
N MET A 1 6.71 5.97 -17.78
CA MET A 1 6.51 6.64 -16.48
C MET A 1 7.84 7.16 -15.97
N GLU A 2 7.84 8.31 -15.30
CA GLU A 2 9.03 8.92 -14.70
C GLU A 2 9.75 7.95 -13.75
N ILE A 3 9.00 7.25 -12.90
CA ILE A 3 9.51 6.27 -11.93
C ILE A 3 10.32 5.15 -12.62
N SER A 4 9.77 4.55 -13.69
CA SER A 4 10.48 3.50 -14.45
C SER A 4 11.80 3.98 -15.04
N GLN A 5 11.82 5.20 -15.59
CA GLN A 5 13.02 5.77 -16.23
C GLN A 5 14.09 6.15 -15.20
N ARG A 6 13.66 6.69 -14.06
CA ARG A 6 14.56 7.20 -13.02
C ARG A 6 15.21 6.09 -12.18
N PHE A 7 14.47 5.01 -11.92
CA PHE A 7 14.90 3.95 -11.01
C PHE A 7 15.13 2.59 -11.69
N GLY A 8 14.87 2.48 -13.00
CA GLY A 8 15.06 1.24 -13.75
C GLY A 8 14.00 0.17 -13.51
N TYR A 9 12.85 0.56 -12.94
CA TYR A 9 11.78 -0.39 -12.60
C TYR A 9 10.95 -0.76 -13.83
N ASP A 10 10.79 -2.06 -14.08
CA ASP A 10 9.82 -2.57 -15.03
C ASP A 10 8.43 -2.65 -14.40
N LEU A 11 7.64 -1.58 -14.61
CA LEU A 11 6.27 -1.43 -14.12
C LEU A 11 5.22 -1.75 -15.19
N LYS A 12 5.61 -2.37 -16.32
CA LYS A 12 4.67 -2.77 -17.39
C LYS A 12 4.06 -4.16 -17.16
N ARG A 13 4.58 -4.89 -16.19
CA ARG A 13 4.10 -6.21 -15.76
C ARG A 13 2.76 -6.07 -15.02
N THR A 14 1.98 -7.13 -15.01
CA THR A 14 0.75 -7.25 -14.20
C THR A 14 0.99 -8.13 -12.97
N VAL A 15 0.06 -8.10 -12.01
CA VAL A 15 0.10 -9.02 -10.86
C VAL A 15 0.06 -10.47 -11.32
N ASP A 16 -0.71 -10.77 -12.37
CA ASP A 16 -0.82 -12.10 -12.96
C ASP A 16 0.50 -12.58 -13.59
N ASP A 17 1.30 -11.68 -14.17
CA ASP A 17 2.63 -12.01 -14.70
C ASP A 17 3.64 -12.36 -13.60
N ILE A 18 3.45 -11.79 -12.40
CA ILE A 18 4.40 -11.88 -11.27
C ILE A 18 4.14 -13.13 -10.42
N ARG A 19 2.87 -13.46 -10.12
CA ARG A 19 2.51 -14.60 -9.24
C ARG A 19 3.21 -15.92 -9.57
N PRO A 20 3.43 -16.33 -10.84
CA PRO A 20 4.02 -17.63 -11.15
C PRO A 20 5.51 -17.73 -10.80
N THR A 21 6.22 -16.60 -10.75
CA THR A 21 7.69 -16.57 -10.67
C THR A 21 8.22 -15.86 -9.43
N TYR A 22 7.38 -15.12 -8.71
CA TYR A 22 7.80 -14.38 -7.54
C TYR A 22 8.10 -15.30 -6.37
N SER A 23 9.35 -15.24 -5.92
CA SER A 23 9.84 -15.87 -4.69
C SER A 23 10.32 -14.77 -3.75
N PHE A 24 10.11 -14.96 -2.45
CA PHE A 24 10.55 -14.06 -1.37
C PHE A 24 11.90 -13.36 -1.69
N ASP A 25 11.84 -12.04 -1.89
CA ASP A 25 13.01 -11.18 -2.10
C ASP A 25 13.04 -10.13 -0.98
N ILE A 26 14.17 -10.06 -0.27
CA ILE A 26 14.40 -9.12 0.84
C ILE A 26 14.94 -7.76 0.36
N SER A 27 15.31 -7.67 -0.91
CA SER A 27 15.90 -6.48 -1.47
C SER A 27 14.83 -5.46 -1.82
N CYS A 28 15.11 -4.18 -1.57
CA CYS A 28 14.21 -3.10 -1.99
C CYS A 28 13.92 -3.14 -3.51
N GLN A 29 14.85 -3.64 -4.31
CA GLN A 29 14.74 -3.72 -5.77
C GLN A 29 13.77 -4.81 -6.23
N GLY A 30 13.56 -5.86 -5.44
CA GLY A 30 12.58 -6.92 -5.72
C GLY A 30 11.25 -6.77 -4.97
N THR A 31 11.12 -5.77 -4.09
CA THR A 31 9.89 -5.54 -3.30
C THR A 31 9.15 -4.27 -3.71
N VAL A 32 9.87 -3.17 -3.99
CA VAL A 32 9.26 -1.88 -4.31
C VAL A 32 8.52 -1.89 -5.67
N PRO A 33 9.11 -2.40 -6.78
CA PRO A 33 8.41 -2.43 -8.06
C PRO A 33 7.13 -3.28 -7.99
N GLU A 34 7.16 -4.40 -7.29
CA GLU A 34 6.07 -5.35 -7.12
C GLU A 34 4.94 -4.75 -6.29
N ALA A 35 5.26 -4.03 -5.20
CA ALA A 35 4.28 -3.28 -4.43
C ALA A 35 3.61 -2.17 -5.26
N ILE A 36 4.37 -1.47 -6.12
CA ILE A 36 3.84 -0.46 -7.04
C ILE A 36 2.92 -1.11 -8.08
N ILE A 37 3.31 -2.26 -8.66
CA ILE A 37 2.50 -2.98 -9.65
C ILE A 37 1.21 -3.48 -9.02
N ALA A 38 1.25 -4.03 -7.81
CA ALA A 38 0.06 -4.46 -7.08
C ALA A 38 -0.96 -3.33 -6.90
N PHE A 39 -0.48 -2.09 -6.69
CA PHE A 39 -1.33 -0.90 -6.69
C PHE A 39 -1.80 -0.51 -8.10
N LEU A 40 -0.91 -0.43 -9.09
CA LEU A 40 -1.27 -0.01 -10.46
C LEU A 40 -2.29 -0.94 -11.11
N ASP A 41 -2.29 -2.22 -10.76
CA ASP A 41 -3.21 -3.24 -11.27
C ASP A 41 -4.51 -3.36 -10.44
N SER A 42 -4.70 -2.48 -9.44
CA SER A 42 -5.85 -2.52 -8.54
C SER A 42 -6.95 -1.52 -8.89
N ARG A 43 -8.15 -1.76 -8.37
CA ARG A 43 -9.34 -0.89 -8.54
C ARG A 43 -9.87 -0.31 -7.25
N SER A 44 -9.35 -0.74 -6.10
CA SER A 44 -9.72 -0.26 -4.78
C SER A 44 -8.61 -0.54 -3.77
N TYR A 45 -8.69 0.07 -2.59
CA TYR A 45 -7.73 -0.19 -1.51
C TYR A 45 -7.63 -1.69 -1.17
N GLU A 46 -8.78 -2.35 -0.96
CA GLU A 46 -8.79 -3.76 -0.61
C GLU A 46 -8.24 -4.64 -1.74
N ASP A 47 -8.57 -4.31 -2.99
CA ASP A 47 -8.04 -4.99 -4.17
C ASP A 47 -6.51 -4.85 -4.26
N ALA A 48 -5.96 -3.66 -4.00
CA ALA A 48 -4.52 -3.41 -3.97
C ALA A 48 -3.81 -4.27 -2.92
N VAL A 49 -4.34 -4.28 -1.68
CA VAL A 49 -3.78 -5.08 -0.58
C VAL A 49 -3.90 -6.57 -0.86
N ARG A 50 -5.02 -7.04 -1.41
CA ARG A 50 -5.20 -8.44 -1.81
C ARG A 50 -4.23 -8.84 -2.92
N ASN A 51 -4.00 -7.98 -3.90
CA ASN A 51 -3.00 -8.20 -4.94
C ASN A 51 -1.62 -8.37 -4.33
N ALA A 52 -1.18 -7.45 -3.46
CA ALA A 52 0.11 -7.52 -2.78
C ALA A 52 0.28 -8.81 -1.97
N VAL A 53 -0.73 -9.18 -1.17
CA VAL A 53 -0.72 -10.44 -0.40
C VAL A 53 -0.69 -11.67 -1.32
N SER A 54 -1.39 -11.62 -2.45
CA SER A 54 -1.44 -12.74 -3.42
C SER A 54 -0.10 -13.03 -4.10
N LEU A 55 0.80 -12.05 -4.16
CA LEU A 55 2.15 -12.25 -4.67
C LEU A 55 2.99 -13.12 -3.73
N GLY A 56 2.64 -13.21 -2.45
CA GLY A 56 3.38 -13.98 -1.45
C GLY A 56 4.73 -13.37 -1.12
N GLY A 57 5.66 -14.17 -0.62
CA GLY A 57 6.96 -13.68 -0.18
C GLY A 57 6.84 -12.78 1.05
N ASP A 58 7.44 -11.59 1.00
CA ASP A 58 7.48 -10.60 2.09
C ASP A 58 6.19 -9.78 2.12
N SER A 59 5.06 -10.50 2.23
CA SER A 59 3.73 -9.97 2.00
C SER A 59 3.36 -8.82 2.94
N ASP A 60 3.93 -8.79 4.15
CA ASP A 60 3.79 -7.70 5.11
C ASP A 60 4.46 -6.41 4.59
N THR A 61 5.69 -6.48 4.10
CA THR A 61 6.36 -5.33 3.49
C THR A 61 5.67 -4.88 2.21
N LEU A 62 5.31 -5.80 1.31
CA LEU A 62 4.58 -5.47 0.08
C LEU A 62 3.25 -4.78 0.42
N ALA A 63 2.43 -5.39 1.27
CA ALA A 63 1.13 -4.84 1.63
C ALA A 63 1.23 -3.49 2.37
N CYS A 64 2.28 -3.28 3.18
CA CYS A 64 2.53 -2.01 3.84
C CYS A 64 2.79 -0.88 2.82
N ILE A 65 3.67 -1.12 1.85
CA ILE A 65 3.98 -0.14 0.79
C ILE A 65 2.76 0.09 -0.10
N THR A 66 2.16 -0.99 -0.63
CA THR A 66 0.98 -0.93 -1.50
C THR A 66 -0.19 -0.23 -0.79
N GLY A 67 -0.44 -0.56 0.47
CA GLY A 67 -1.50 0.04 1.28
C GLY A 67 -1.32 1.54 1.49
N GLY A 68 -0.10 1.99 1.79
CA GLY A 68 0.19 3.43 1.92
C GLY A 68 -0.06 4.21 0.62
N ILE A 69 0.33 3.65 -0.52
CA ILE A 69 0.06 4.26 -1.84
C ILE A 69 -1.45 4.26 -2.12
N ALA A 70 -2.12 3.13 -1.86
CA ALA A 70 -3.54 2.96 -2.14
C ALA A 70 -4.41 3.88 -1.28
N GLU A 71 -4.11 4.05 0.01
CA GLU A 71 -4.83 5.00 0.88
C GLU A 71 -4.72 6.43 0.35
N ALA A 72 -3.51 6.85 -0.03
CA ALA A 72 -3.27 8.19 -0.54
C ALA A 72 -4.01 8.45 -1.87
N PHE A 73 -4.11 7.43 -2.73
CA PHE A 73 -4.77 7.55 -4.03
C PHE A 73 -6.31 7.42 -3.96
N TYR A 74 -6.83 6.38 -3.31
CA TYR A 74 -8.27 6.13 -3.22
C TYR A 74 -8.96 7.00 -2.16
N GLY A 75 -8.20 7.54 -1.22
CA GLY A 75 -8.70 8.48 -0.21
C GLY A 75 -9.53 7.85 0.90
N ASP A 76 -9.67 6.52 0.95
CA ASP A 76 -10.26 5.84 2.10
C ASP A 76 -9.76 4.40 2.25
N ILE A 77 -9.92 3.88 3.46
CA ILE A 77 -9.66 2.49 3.83
C ILE A 77 -10.98 1.91 4.35
N PRO A 78 -11.44 0.74 3.86
CA PRO A 78 -12.63 0.09 4.38
C PRO A 78 -12.61 -0.01 5.91
N THR A 79 -13.71 0.37 6.56
CA THR A 79 -13.80 0.47 8.02
C THR A 79 -13.48 -0.84 8.72
N THR A 80 -13.85 -1.97 8.12
CA THR A 80 -13.56 -3.32 8.62
C THR A 80 -12.06 -3.61 8.65
N ILE A 81 -11.34 -3.26 7.59
CA ILE A 81 -9.89 -3.43 7.50
C ILE A 81 -9.19 -2.51 8.49
N ARG A 82 -9.60 -1.24 8.54
CA ARG A 82 -9.05 -0.25 9.49
C ARG A 82 -9.25 -0.72 10.92
N ALA A 83 -10.48 -1.08 11.31
CA ALA A 83 -10.78 -1.56 12.65
C ALA A 83 -9.90 -2.77 13.02
N LYS A 84 -9.74 -3.72 12.08
CA LYS A 84 -8.92 -4.90 12.34
C LYS A 84 -7.44 -4.57 12.51
N ALA A 85 -6.91 -3.62 11.73
CA ALA A 85 -5.54 -3.15 11.90
C ALA A 85 -5.34 -2.51 13.28
N TYR A 86 -6.28 -1.67 13.74
CA TYR A 86 -6.22 -1.04 15.07
C TYR A 86 -6.33 -2.05 16.22
N GLU A 87 -7.08 -3.15 16.07
CA GLU A 87 -7.09 -4.24 17.06
C GLU A 87 -5.73 -4.92 17.23
N CYS A 88 -4.89 -4.91 16.19
CA CYS A 88 -3.55 -5.49 16.22
C CYS A 88 -2.49 -4.54 16.79
N LEU A 89 -2.78 -3.23 16.88
CA LEU A 89 -1.84 -2.24 17.39
C LEU A 89 -1.82 -2.26 18.92
N THR A 90 -0.62 -2.12 19.49
CA THR A 90 -0.49 -1.80 20.91
C THR A 90 -1.01 -0.37 21.17
N PRO A 91 -1.43 -0.05 22.42
CA PRO A 91 -2.03 1.25 22.71
C PRO A 91 -1.16 2.45 22.32
N ASP A 92 0.16 2.36 22.49
CA ASP A 92 1.13 3.39 22.12
C ASP A 92 1.23 3.59 20.60
N LEU A 93 1.25 2.51 19.82
CA LEU A 93 1.26 2.59 18.36
C LEU A 93 -0.07 3.15 17.84
N SER A 94 -1.19 2.72 18.40
CA SER A 94 -2.53 3.23 18.06
C SER A 94 -2.61 4.74 18.26
N GLU A 95 -2.12 5.24 19.40
CA GLU A 95 -2.13 6.68 19.71
C GLU A 95 -1.29 7.49 18.70
N ILE A 96 -0.09 6.99 18.36
CA ILE A 96 0.78 7.64 17.38
C ILE A 96 0.12 7.66 15.99
N THR A 97 -0.46 6.53 15.56
CA THR A 97 -1.16 6.43 14.27
C THR A 97 -2.35 7.38 14.22
N GLU A 98 -3.18 7.43 15.27
CA GLU A 98 -4.32 8.35 15.33
C GLU A 98 -3.89 9.82 15.28
N ALA A 99 -2.83 10.19 16.02
CA ALA A 99 -2.29 11.54 16.00
C ALA A 99 -1.82 11.94 14.60
N PHE A 100 -1.13 11.02 13.90
CA PHE A 100 -0.71 11.22 12.52
C PHE A 100 -1.91 11.38 11.57
N CYS A 101 -2.87 10.46 11.60
CA CYS A 101 -4.05 10.49 10.74
C CYS A 101 -4.88 11.77 10.98
N ARG A 102 -5.06 12.17 12.24
CA ARG A 102 -5.77 13.41 12.61
C ARG A 102 -5.11 14.64 11.99
N LYS A 103 -3.78 14.72 12.06
CA LYS A 103 -3.03 15.88 11.56
C LYS A 103 -2.97 15.94 10.03
N TYR A 104 -2.72 14.82 9.36
CA TYR A 104 -2.37 14.80 7.95
C TYR A 104 -3.44 14.22 7.02
N ILE A 105 -4.30 13.33 7.52
CA ILE A 105 -5.32 12.65 6.71
C ILE A 105 -6.69 13.30 6.87
N TYR A 106 -7.08 13.63 8.10
CA TYR A 106 -8.40 14.23 8.40
C TYR A 106 -8.35 15.76 8.42
N GLY A 107 -7.30 16.37 8.98
CA GLY A 107 -7.13 17.83 9.00
C GLY A 107 -6.95 18.48 7.63
N SER A 108 -6.48 17.72 6.63
CA SER A 108 -6.29 18.20 5.25
C SER A 108 -7.60 18.24 4.45
N ARG A 109 -8.65 17.51 4.88
CA ARG A 109 -9.94 17.43 4.17
C ARG A 109 -10.87 18.62 4.46
N THR A 110 -10.58 19.43 5.48
CA THR A 110 -11.39 20.60 5.87
C THR A 110 -10.93 21.91 5.24
N ASN A 111 -9.80 21.93 4.54
CA ASN A 111 -9.23 23.17 3.96
C ASN A 111 -9.61 23.41 2.49
N GLY A 112 -10.67 22.76 2.00
CA GLY A 112 -11.17 22.88 0.62
C GLY A 112 -12.48 23.65 0.46
N CYS A 113 -12.90 24.44 1.44
CA CYS A 113 -14.10 25.28 1.34
C CYS A 113 -13.89 26.65 2.01
N THR A 114 -13.24 27.55 1.27
CA THR A 114 -13.46 29.02 1.32
C THR A 114 -13.13 29.59 -0.05
#